data_AF-A0A448WLP9-F1
#
_entry.id   AF-A0A448WLP9-F1
#
_cell.length_a   1.000
_cell.length_b   1.000
_cell.length_c   1.000
_cell.angle_alpha   90.00
_cell.angle_beta   90.00
_cell.angle_gamma   90.00
#
_symmetry.space_group_name_H-M   'P 1'
#
loop_
_entity.id
_entity.type
_entity.pdbx_description
1 polymer ?
#
loop_
_entity_poly.entity_id
_entity_poly.type
_entity_poly.pdbx_seq_one_letter_code
_entity_poly.pdbx_strand_id
1 'polypeptide(L)'
;MTIYSRILCTCACIERHNGRIVYLTYTPPAGFGSVDTSLFLVGKGITYDTGGADLKAGGNMAGMHRDKCGAAALCGFIKALGLIKPSGLSVMVACAFVRNSIGSNCYVSDEIIVSRAGKRVRVGNTDAEGRMVMADLLCEMKEKVGIKF
;
A
#
# COMPACT_ATOMS: atom_id res chain seq x y z
N MET A 1 -4.94 -8.40 12.66
CA MET A 1 -4.64 -7.33 11.69
C MET A 1 -3.42 -6.58 12.19
N THR A 2 -2.22 -7.06 11.86
CA THR A 2 -0.97 -6.43 12.33
C THR A 2 -0.48 -5.52 11.22
N ILE A 3 -0.80 -4.25 11.33
CA ILE A 3 -0.27 -3.21 10.46
C ILE A 3 1.14 -2.89 10.96
N TYR A 4 2.16 -3.27 10.21
CA TYR A 4 3.56 -3.14 10.64
C TYR A 4 4.12 -1.73 10.48
N SER A 5 3.47 -0.88 9.69
CA SER A 5 3.92 0.49 9.51
C SER A 5 3.27 1.38 10.58
N ARG A 6 4.07 1.86 11.54
CA ARG A 6 3.69 3.03 12.35
C ARG A 6 3.49 4.29 11.47
N ILE A 7 3.94 4.22 10.21
CA ILE A 7 3.72 5.19 9.13
C ILE A 7 2.22 5.41 8.87
N LEU A 8 1.36 4.44 9.22
CA LEU A 8 -0.08 4.47 8.98
C LEU A 8 -0.89 5.33 9.96
N CYS A 9 -0.25 5.96 10.95
CA CYS A 9 -0.92 6.64 12.05
C CYS A 9 -0.93 8.16 11.89
N THR A 10 -1.53 8.68 10.83
CA THR A 10 -1.82 10.13 10.73
C THR A 10 -3.15 10.50 11.37
N CYS A 11 -3.99 9.53 11.75
CA CYS A 11 -5.31 9.76 12.36
C CYS A 11 -5.85 8.50 13.10
N ALA A 12 -5.03 7.69 13.79
CA ALA A 12 -5.54 6.46 14.43
C ALA A 12 -6.61 6.69 15.50
N CYS A 13 -6.78 7.92 15.98
CA CYS A 13 -7.88 8.31 16.86
C CYS A 13 -9.24 8.49 16.13
N ILE A 14 -9.24 8.56 14.79
CA ILE A 14 -10.46 8.65 13.97
C ILE A 14 -10.68 7.31 13.30
N GLU A 15 -11.66 6.54 13.79
CA GLU A 15 -11.91 5.17 13.34
C GLU A 15 -12.07 5.06 11.81
N ARG A 16 -12.83 5.99 11.20
CA ARG A 16 -13.05 6.03 9.75
C ARG A 16 -11.78 6.32 8.91
N HIS A 17 -10.68 6.75 9.52
CA HIS A 17 -9.40 7.01 8.85
C HIS A 17 -8.39 5.86 9.04
N ASN A 18 -8.77 4.82 9.79
CA ASN A 18 -7.86 3.72 10.07
C ASN A 18 -7.39 3.05 8.78
N GLY A 19 -6.07 2.94 8.64
CA GLY A 19 -5.45 2.23 7.53
C GLY A 19 -5.88 0.77 7.47
N ARG A 20 -5.93 0.21 6.27
CA ARG A 20 -6.24 -1.20 6.00
C ARG A 20 -5.29 -1.73 4.93
N ILE A 21 -4.84 -2.96 5.10
CA ILE A 21 -4.20 -3.70 4.02
C ILE A 21 -5.24 -4.67 3.47
N VAL A 22 -5.44 -4.64 2.16
CA VAL A 22 -6.36 -5.53 1.44
C VAL A 22 -5.52 -6.44 0.56
N TYR A 23 -5.70 -7.74 0.75
CA TYR A 23 -5.06 -8.76 -0.08
C TYR A 23 -6.10 -9.31 -1.06
N LEU A 24 -5.73 -9.38 -2.34
CA LEU A 24 -6.54 -9.97 -3.39
C LEU A 24 -5.71 -11.04 -4.08
N THR A 25 -6.29 -12.22 -4.28
CA THR A 25 -5.60 -13.36 -4.88
C THR A 25 -6.38 -13.90 -6.06
N TYR A 26 -5.67 -14.17 -7.14
CA TYR A 26 -6.16 -14.94 -8.27
C TYR A 26 -5.37 -16.24 -8.38
N THR A 27 -6.10 -17.35 -8.40
CA THR A 27 -5.59 -18.69 -8.69
C THR A 27 -6.48 -19.28 -9.78
N PRO A 28 -5.92 -19.90 -10.82
CA PRO A 28 -6.72 -20.48 -11.88
C PRO A 28 -7.60 -21.60 -11.30
N PRO A 29 -8.82 -21.81 -11.83
CA PRO A 29 -9.68 -22.89 -11.38
C PRO A 29 -9.00 -24.26 -11.53
N ALA A 30 -9.37 -25.22 -10.67
CA ALA A 30 -8.87 -26.59 -10.78
C ALA A 30 -9.14 -27.15 -12.19
N GLY A 31 -8.14 -27.80 -12.79
CA GLY A 31 -8.23 -28.37 -14.14
C GLY A 31 -7.70 -27.47 -15.28
N PHE A 32 -7.29 -26.23 -15.00
CA PHE A 32 -6.72 -25.29 -15.99
C PHE A 32 -5.19 -25.40 -16.17
N GLY A 33 -4.60 -26.55 -15.82
CA GLY A 33 -3.15 -26.78 -15.88
C GLY A 33 -2.39 -26.27 -14.64
N SER A 34 -1.07 -26.44 -14.64
CA SER A 34 -0.18 -25.98 -13.57
C SER A 34 0.09 -24.48 -13.69
N VAL A 35 0.25 -23.80 -12.55
CA VAL A 35 0.79 -22.43 -12.51
C VAL A 35 2.27 -22.48 -12.80
N ASP A 36 2.73 -21.74 -13.82
CA ASP A 36 4.16 -21.57 -14.13
C ASP A 36 4.68 -20.19 -13.72
N THR A 37 3.78 -19.20 -13.58
CA THR A 37 4.13 -17.81 -13.31
C THR A 37 3.34 -17.32 -12.11
N SER A 38 4.06 -16.82 -11.11
CA SER A 38 3.46 -16.20 -9.91
C SER A 38 3.84 -14.72 -9.83
N LEU A 39 2.84 -13.83 -9.82
CA LEU A 39 3.04 -12.39 -9.70
C LEU A 39 2.65 -11.90 -8.31
N PHE A 40 3.52 -11.13 -7.69
CA PHE A 40 3.28 -10.45 -6.42
C PHE A 40 3.32 -8.94 -6.68
N LEU A 41 2.19 -8.27 -6.45
CA LEU A 41 2.00 -6.87 -6.81
C LEU A 41 1.61 -6.06 -5.56
N VAL A 42 2.15 -4.84 -5.47
CA VAL A 42 1.88 -3.91 -4.37
C VAL A 42 1.26 -2.63 -4.91
N GLY A 43 0.14 -2.20 -4.34
CA GLY A 43 -0.59 -1.00 -4.74
C GLY A 43 -0.53 0.11 -3.69
N LYS A 44 -0.07 1.31 -4.09
CA LYS A 44 -0.26 2.55 -3.33
C LYS A 44 -1.75 2.90 -3.30
N GLY A 45 -2.34 2.89 -2.11
CA GLY A 45 -3.76 3.16 -1.89
C GLY A 45 -4.02 4.35 -0.96
N ILE A 46 -3.31 5.46 -1.12
CA ILE A 46 -3.57 6.66 -0.30
C ILE A 46 -4.93 7.25 -0.69
N THR A 47 -5.93 6.97 0.13
CA THR A 47 -7.36 7.26 -0.12
C THR A 47 -7.64 8.75 -0.26
N TYR A 48 -6.90 9.56 0.49
CA TYR A 48 -6.77 11.00 0.33
C TYR A 48 -5.44 11.44 0.94
N ASP A 49 -4.77 12.37 0.27
CA ASP A 49 -3.46 12.87 0.65
C ASP A 49 -3.46 14.38 0.89
N THR A 50 -3.30 14.80 2.14
CA THR A 50 -3.11 16.22 2.49
C THR A 50 -1.64 16.65 2.42
N GLY A 51 -0.70 15.71 2.32
CA GLY A 51 0.74 15.90 2.53
C GLY A 51 1.23 15.70 3.96
N GLY A 52 0.34 15.47 4.93
CA GLY A 52 0.73 15.36 6.36
C GLY A 52 1.13 16.72 6.95
N ALA A 53 2.18 16.75 7.77
CA ALA A 53 2.72 17.99 8.37
C ALA A 53 3.31 18.93 7.30
N ASP A 54 3.95 18.36 6.27
CA ASP A 54 4.35 19.03 5.02
C ASP A 54 3.13 19.23 4.11
N LEU A 55 2.19 20.06 4.59
CA LEU A 55 0.88 20.24 4.00
C LEU A 55 0.96 20.74 2.54
N LYS A 56 0.18 20.11 1.64
CA LYS A 56 -0.03 20.64 0.29
C LYS A 56 -0.74 22.00 0.36
N ALA A 57 -0.04 23.06 -0.03
CA ALA A 57 -0.56 24.41 -0.08
C ALA A 57 -0.86 24.86 -1.53
N GLY A 58 -1.46 26.04 -1.70
CA GLY A 58 -1.62 26.68 -3.01
C GLY A 58 -2.61 25.97 -3.96
N GLY A 59 -3.59 25.24 -3.43
CA GLY A 59 -4.58 24.51 -4.24
C GLY A 59 -4.14 23.13 -4.72
N ASN A 60 -2.90 22.72 -4.45
CA ASN A 60 -2.35 21.42 -4.88
C ASN A 60 -3.01 20.19 -4.22
N MET A 61 -3.82 20.41 -3.17
CA MET A 61 -4.58 19.34 -2.52
C MET A 61 -5.80 18.90 -3.35
N ALA A 62 -6.32 19.77 -4.22
CA ALA A 62 -7.47 19.44 -5.06
C ALA A 62 -7.15 18.27 -5.98
N GLY A 63 -7.93 17.19 -5.87
CA GLY A 63 -7.73 15.98 -6.67
C GLY A 63 -6.86 14.89 -6.03
N MET A 64 -6.36 15.09 -4.80
CA MET A 64 -5.59 14.07 -4.07
C MET A 64 -6.39 12.84 -3.63
N HIS A 65 -7.70 12.81 -3.89
CA HIS A 65 -8.45 11.55 -3.89
C HIS A 65 -7.91 10.55 -4.94
N ARG A 66 -7.12 10.99 -5.92
CA ARG A 66 -6.53 10.10 -6.94
C ARG A 66 -5.25 9.41 -6.48
N ASP A 67 -4.75 9.71 -5.29
CA ASP A 67 -3.49 9.14 -4.79
C ASP A 67 -3.58 7.64 -4.40
N LYS A 68 -4.76 7.06 -4.62
CA LYS A 68 -5.06 5.61 -4.55
C LYS A 68 -5.13 4.91 -5.90
N CYS A 69 -4.87 5.61 -7.02
CA CYS A 69 -5.05 5.05 -8.36
C CYS A 69 -4.19 3.80 -8.61
N GLY A 70 -3.01 3.68 -8.00
CA GLY A 70 -2.18 2.47 -8.09
C GLY A 70 -2.89 1.24 -7.53
N ALA A 71 -3.44 1.34 -6.31
CA ALA A 71 -4.27 0.28 -5.73
C ALA A 71 -5.55 0.03 -6.53
N ALA A 72 -6.22 1.08 -7.02
CA ALA A 72 -7.44 0.95 -7.82
C ALA A 72 -7.19 0.20 -9.13
N ALA A 73 -6.06 0.47 -9.81
CA ALA A 73 -5.65 -0.24 -11.01
C ALA A 73 -5.43 -1.74 -10.74
N LEU A 74 -4.78 -2.10 -9.62
CA LEU A 74 -4.60 -3.50 -9.25
C LEU A 74 -5.90 -4.21 -8.89
N CYS A 75 -6.85 -3.53 -8.24
CA CYS A 75 -8.20 -4.07 -8.02
C CYS A 75 -8.91 -4.36 -9.35
N GLY A 76 -8.81 -3.45 -10.32
CA GLY A 76 -9.34 -3.64 -11.67
C GLY A 76 -8.65 -4.80 -12.41
N PHE A 77 -7.33 -4.93 -12.26
CA PHE A 77 -6.55 -6.02 -12.83
C PHE A 77 -7.00 -7.38 -12.30
N ILE A 78 -7.13 -7.54 -10.98
CA ILE A 78 -7.64 -8.79 -10.38
C ILE A 78 -9.07 -9.08 -10.86
N LYS A 79 -9.93 -8.06 -10.95
CA LYS A 79 -11.29 -8.23 -11.49
C LYS A 79 -11.25 -8.76 -12.94
N ALA A 80 -10.38 -8.24 -13.78
CA ALA A 80 -10.19 -8.71 -15.15
C ALA A 80 -9.70 -10.17 -15.19
N LEU A 81 -8.74 -10.55 -14.35
CA LEU A 81 -8.27 -11.94 -14.23
C LEU A 81 -9.41 -12.89 -13.83
N GLY A 82 -10.29 -12.49 -12.91
CA GLY A 82 -11.45 -13.29 -12.53
C GLY A 82 -12.47 -13.50 -13.66
N LEU A 83 -12.49 -12.61 -14.66
CA LEU A 83 -13.36 -12.71 -15.84
C LEU A 83 -12.71 -13.56 -16.95
N ILE A 84 -11.46 -13.26 -17.30
CA ILE A 84 -10.72 -13.91 -18.40
C ILE A 84 -10.28 -15.32 -18.00
N LYS A 85 -9.94 -15.52 -16.73
CA LYS A 85 -9.45 -16.78 -16.14
C LYS A 85 -8.26 -17.40 -16.89
N PRO A 86 -7.15 -16.65 -17.10
CA PRO A 86 -5.98 -17.21 -17.78
C PRO A 86 -5.39 -18.39 -17.01
N SER A 87 -5.05 -19.47 -17.72
CA SER A 87 -4.25 -20.58 -17.18
C SER A 87 -2.79 -20.17 -16.96
N GLY A 88 -2.05 -20.94 -16.16
CA GLY A 88 -0.61 -20.73 -15.93
C GLY A 88 -0.23 -19.60 -14.98
N LEU A 89 -1.16 -18.68 -14.67
CA LEU A 89 -0.88 -17.47 -13.89
C LEU A 89 -1.52 -17.50 -12.50
N SER A 90 -0.73 -17.31 -11.44
CA SER A 90 -1.22 -16.94 -10.11
C SER A 90 -0.81 -15.51 -9.76
N VAL A 91 -1.71 -14.75 -9.14
CA VAL A 91 -1.44 -13.36 -8.75
C VAL A 91 -1.85 -13.12 -7.31
N MET A 92 -0.96 -12.52 -6.52
CA MET A 92 -1.26 -11.95 -5.22
C MET A 92 -1.02 -10.44 -5.26
N VAL A 93 -2.04 -9.68 -4.90
CA VAL A 93 -1.99 -8.22 -4.75
C VAL A 93 -2.11 -7.88 -3.27
N ALA A 94 -1.25 -6.99 -2.77
CA ALA A 94 -1.54 -6.22 -1.55
C ALA A 94 -1.70 -4.75 -1.86
N CYS A 95 -2.80 -4.17 -1.39
CA CYS A 95 -3.05 -2.75 -1.46
C CYS A 95 -3.12 -2.19 -0.05
N ALA A 96 -2.34 -1.15 0.22
CA ALA A 96 -2.45 -0.41 1.48
C ALA A 96 -3.37 0.78 1.28
N PHE A 97 -4.55 0.72 1.88
CA PHE A 97 -5.52 1.80 1.91
C PHE A 97 -5.34 2.64 3.17
N VAL A 98 -4.93 3.89 2.96
CA VAL A 98 -4.41 4.77 4.02
C VAL A 98 -4.94 6.17 3.80
N ARG A 99 -5.07 6.99 4.83
CA ARG A 99 -5.27 8.42 4.63
C ARG A 99 -4.05 9.18 5.16
N ASN A 100 -3.40 9.98 4.33
CA ASN A 100 -2.36 10.91 4.81
C ASN A 100 -3.04 12.20 5.23
N SER A 101 -2.99 12.52 6.52
CA SER A 101 -3.73 13.63 7.11
C SER A 101 -2.85 14.39 8.08
N ILE A 102 -2.97 15.72 8.06
CA ILE A 102 -2.42 16.56 9.11
C ILE A 102 -3.25 16.42 10.38
N GLY A 103 -2.58 16.36 11.54
CA GLY A 103 -3.24 16.25 12.83
C GLY A 103 -2.24 16.24 13.99
N SER A 104 -2.73 16.33 15.22
CA SER A 104 -1.87 16.39 16.43
C SER A 104 -0.98 15.16 16.63
N ASN A 105 -1.32 14.04 15.99
CA ASN A 105 -0.57 12.78 16.06
C ASN A 105 0.05 12.38 14.72
N CYS A 106 0.11 13.28 13.73
CA CYS A 106 0.82 12.98 12.49
C CYS A 106 2.33 12.89 12.76
N TYR A 107 3.00 11.99 12.03
CA TYR A 107 4.46 12.00 12.03
C TYR A 107 4.96 13.25 11.32
N VAL A 108 6.07 13.81 11.79
CA VAL A 108 6.66 15.04 11.23
C VAL A 108 7.98 14.76 10.51
N SER A 109 8.46 15.76 9.77
CA SER A 109 9.81 15.74 9.22
C SER A 109 10.86 15.60 10.33
N ASP A 110 11.97 14.94 10.00
CA ASP A 110 13.05 14.50 10.88
C ASP A 110 12.72 13.39 11.89
N GLU A 111 11.47 12.92 11.95
CA GLU A 111 11.20 11.65 12.63
C GLU A 111 11.92 10.47 11.96
N ILE A 112 12.33 9.50 12.79
CA ILE A 112 12.96 8.27 12.32
C ILE A 112 12.00 7.11 12.55
N ILE A 113 11.49 6.55 11.47
CA ILE A 113 10.57 5.42 11.50
C ILE A 113 11.33 4.14 11.15
N VAL A 114 11.05 3.06 11.89
CA VAL A 114 11.59 1.73 11.59
C VAL A 114 10.65 1.03 10.62
N SER A 115 11.16 0.64 9.45
CA SER A 115 10.40 -0.14 8.47
C SER A 115 10.29 -1.61 8.86
N ARG A 116 9.39 -2.35 8.19
CA ARG A 116 9.26 -3.81 8.31
C ARG A 116 10.60 -4.53 8.07
N ALA A 117 11.43 -4.00 7.18
CA ALA A 117 12.76 -4.55 6.89
C ALA A 117 13.79 -4.31 8.01
N GLY A 118 13.38 -3.74 9.15
CA GLY A 118 14.26 -3.37 10.26
C GLY A 118 15.18 -2.18 9.97
N LYS A 119 14.97 -1.47 8.85
CA LYS A 119 15.77 -0.31 8.47
C LYS A 119 15.17 0.97 9.04
N ARG A 120 16.02 1.88 9.49
CA ARG A 120 15.62 3.19 10.01
C ARG A 120 15.52 4.17 8.84
N VAL A 121 14.38 4.83 8.71
CA VAL A 121 14.10 5.81 7.65
C VAL A 121 13.85 7.17 8.30
N ARG A 122 14.70 8.15 7.98
CA ARG A 122 14.43 9.55 8.33
C ARG A 122 13.38 10.10 7.37
N VAL A 123 12.31 10.64 7.92
CA VAL A 123 11.28 11.34 7.15
C VAL A 123 11.84 12.71 6.74
N GLY A 124 12.13 12.90 5.46
CA GLY A 124 12.54 14.22 4.95
C GLY A 124 11.38 15.10 4.51
N ASN A 125 10.22 14.50 4.27
CA ASN A 125 8.99 15.17 3.86
C ASN A 125 7.81 14.20 4.07
N THR A 126 6.75 14.61 4.77
CA THR A 126 5.58 13.77 5.06
C THR A 126 4.63 13.56 3.88
N ASP A 127 4.83 14.33 2.79
CA ASP A 127 4.20 14.15 1.48
C ASP A 127 4.90 13.09 0.60
N ALA A 128 5.94 12.46 1.17
CA ALA A 128 6.57 11.28 0.59
C ALA A 128 6.04 9.99 1.26
N GLU A 129 4.78 9.94 1.68
CA GLU A 129 4.18 8.83 2.43
C GLU A 129 4.04 7.54 1.59
N GLY A 130 3.79 7.67 0.28
CA GLY A 130 3.46 6.54 -0.57
C GLY A 130 4.58 5.50 -0.61
N ARG A 131 5.84 5.95 -0.69
CA ARG A 131 7.01 5.05 -0.65
C ARG A 131 7.18 4.37 0.70
N MET A 132 6.79 5.05 1.79
CA MET A 132 6.92 4.54 3.15
C MET A 132 5.96 3.35 3.34
N VAL A 133 4.70 3.52 2.92
CA VAL A 133 3.69 2.46 2.96
C VAL A 133 4.07 1.31 2.02
N MET A 134 4.52 1.61 0.81
CA MET A 134 4.91 0.57 -0.16
C MET A 134 6.14 -0.23 0.28
N ALA A 135 7.12 0.39 0.94
CA ALA A 135 8.32 -0.31 1.41
C ALA A 135 7.98 -1.48 2.35
N ASP A 136 7.04 -1.27 3.27
CA ASP A 136 6.60 -2.31 4.20
C ASP A 136 5.84 -3.43 3.50
N LEU A 137 4.95 -3.09 2.55
CA LEU A 137 4.22 -4.08 1.76
C LEU A 137 5.14 -4.88 0.83
N LEU A 138 6.14 -4.24 0.22
CA LEU A 138 7.13 -4.92 -0.61
C LEU A 138 7.98 -5.89 0.23
N CYS A 139 8.36 -5.49 1.44
CA CYS A 139 9.04 -6.38 2.37
C CYS A 139 8.17 -7.58 2.74
N GLU A 140 6.89 -7.36 3.05
CA GLU A 140 5.94 -8.44 3.34
C GLU A 140 5.78 -9.39 2.14
N MET A 141 5.66 -8.85 0.93
CA MET A 141 5.55 -9.67 -0.28
C MET A 141 6.80 -10.49 -0.53
N LYS A 142 7.98 -9.89 -0.38
CA LYS A 142 9.25 -10.63 -0.46
C LYS A 142 9.29 -11.81 0.52
N GLU A 143 8.87 -11.60 1.77
CA GLU A 143 8.81 -12.66 2.78
C GLU A 143 7.83 -13.77 2.40
N LYS A 144 6.67 -13.44 1.80
CA LYS A 144 5.70 -14.44 1.31
C LYS A 144 6.21 -15.25 0.13
N VAL A 145 7.00 -14.66 -0.76
CA VAL A 145 7.64 -15.39 -1.87
C VAL A 145 8.74 -16.33 -1.34
N GLY A 146 9.33 -16.01 -0.18
CA GLY A 146 10.42 -16.80 0.40
C GLY A 146 11.81 -16.47 -0.14
N ILE A 147 11.98 -15.34 -0.84
CA ILE A 147 13.28 -14.91 -1.38
C ILE A 147 14.16 -14.36 -0.26
N LYS A 148 15.32 -14.98 -0.04
CA LYS A 148 16.42 -14.44 0.79
C LYS A 148 17.46 -13.80 -0.15
N PHE A 149 17.93 -12.59 0.18
CA PHE A 149 19.10 -11.96 -0.44
C PHE A 149 20.28 -12.10 0.51
#